data_AF-R5ITI3-F1
#
_entry.id   AF-R5ITI3-F1
#
_cell.length_a   1.000
_cell.length_b   1.000
_cell.length_c   1.000
_cell.angle_alpha   90.00
_cell.angle_beta   90.00
_cell.angle_gamma   90.00
#
_symmetry.space_group_name_H-M   'P 1'
#
loop_
_entity.id
_entity.type
_entity.pdbx_description
1 polymer ?
#
loop_
_entity_poly.entity_id
_entity_poly.type
_entity_poly.pdbx_seq_one_letter_code
_entity_poly.pdbx_strand_id
1 'polypeptide(L)'
;MQYTDNEAALIGGLISNYFFQPSVDAKLRESYRRVLRHLHENTLSASDLSRIQNALTFLSPLCRDNREAHKDMMGVTLKTDALLRSSR
;
A
#
# COMPACT_ATOMS: atom_id res chain seq x y z
N MET A 1 6.42 12.70 8.32
CA MET A 1 5.77 12.68 6.99
C MET A 1 4.60 11.72 7.06
N GLN A 2 3.50 11.99 6.37
CA GLN A 2 2.31 11.11 6.32
C GLN A 2 1.84 11.00 4.86
N TYR A 3 1.09 9.95 4.51
CA TYR A 3 0.44 9.89 3.21
C TYR A 3 -0.63 10.98 3.13
N THR A 4 -0.74 11.58 1.94
CA THR A 4 -1.85 12.45 1.58
C THR A 4 -3.11 11.61 1.33
N ASP A 5 -4.28 12.24 1.35
CA ASP A 5 -5.56 11.57 1.07
C ASP A 5 -5.56 10.86 -0.30
N ASN A 6 -4.98 11.49 -1.31
CA ASN A 6 -4.85 10.90 -2.65
C ASN A 6 -3.95 9.64 -2.66
N GLU A 7 -2.82 9.68 -1.96
CA GLU A 7 -1.93 8.52 -1.84
C GLU A 7 -2.55 7.38 -1.03
N ALA A 8 -3.28 7.73 0.04
CA ALA A 8 -4.02 6.77 0.85
C ALA A 8 -5.14 6.11 0.05
N ALA A 9 -5.89 6.90 -0.74
CA ALA A 9 -6.91 6.39 -1.64
C ALA A 9 -6.32 5.48 -2.73
N LEU A 10 -5.15 5.84 -3.28
CA LEU A 10 -4.47 5.05 -4.31
C LEU A 10 -3.94 3.72 -3.76
N ILE A 11 -3.22 3.75 -2.64
CA ILE A 11 -2.77 2.53 -1.94
C ILE A 11 -3.98 1.68 -1.56
N GLY A 12 -5.02 2.31 -1.01
CA GLY A 12 -6.22 1.64 -0.56
C GLY A 12 -6.97 0.95 -1.70
N GLY A 13 -7.11 1.64 -2.84
CA GLY A 13 -7.71 1.12 -4.06
C GLY A 13 -6.93 -0.06 -4.62
N LEU A 14 -5.59 0.05 -4.72
CA LEU A 14 -4.74 -1.05 -5.18
C LEU A 14 -4.83 -2.26 -4.26
N ILE A 15 -4.66 -2.06 -2.95
CA ILE A 15 -4.71 -3.17 -2.00
C ILE A 15 -6.09 -3.82 -2.02
N SER A 16 -7.16 -3.03 -2.05
CA SER A 16 -8.53 -3.56 -2.13
C SER A 16 -8.74 -4.37 -3.41
N ASN A 17 -8.36 -3.81 -4.57
CA ASN A 17 -8.60 -4.43 -5.87
C ASN A 17 -7.87 -5.78 -6.05
N TYR A 18 -6.64 -5.90 -5.54
CA TYR A 18 -5.83 -7.10 -5.71
C TYR A 18 -5.91 -8.07 -4.53
N PHE A 19 -5.90 -7.57 -3.28
CA PHE A 19 -5.83 -8.44 -2.10
C PHE A 19 -7.19 -8.85 -1.55
N PHE A 20 -8.32 -8.25 -1.95
CA PHE A 20 -9.65 -8.70 -1.52
C PHE A 20 -10.29 -9.73 -2.45
N GLN A 21 -9.55 -10.23 -3.44
CA GLN A 21 -10.04 -11.28 -4.32
C GLN A 21 -10.28 -12.60 -3.56
N PRO A 22 -11.24 -13.44 -4.00
CA PRO A 22 -11.55 -14.71 -3.34
C PRO A 22 -10.37 -15.70 -3.35
N SER A 23 -9.40 -15.50 -4.24
CA SER A 23 -8.16 -16.28 -4.32
C SER A 23 -7.15 -15.97 -3.21
N VAL A 24 -7.38 -14.91 -2.42
CA VAL A 24 -6.46 -14.45 -1.38
C VAL A 24 -6.86 -15.02 -0.02
N ASP A 25 -5.87 -15.54 0.70
CA ASP A 25 -6.06 -16.15 2.01
C ASP A 25 -6.82 -15.22 2.98
N ALA A 26 -7.74 -15.80 3.76
CA ALA A 26 -8.56 -15.05 4.72
C ALA A 26 -7.72 -14.25 5.72
N LYS A 27 -6.58 -14.81 6.17
CA LYS A 27 -5.68 -14.15 7.11
C LYS A 27 -4.95 -12.96 6.48
N LEU A 28 -4.62 -13.07 5.20
CA LEU A 28 -3.97 -11.99 4.46
C LEU A 28 -4.94 -10.83 4.21
N ARG A 29 -6.17 -11.14 3.81
CA ARG A 29 -7.25 -10.15 3.67
C ARG A 29 -7.49 -9.37 4.95
N GLU A 30 -7.57 -10.06 6.09
CA GLU A 30 -7.78 -9.40 7.38
C GLU A 30 -6.59 -8.50 7.77
N SER A 31 -5.37 -8.94 7.48
CA SER A 31 -4.17 -8.14 7.69
C SER A 31 -4.21 -6.84 6.88
N TYR A 32 -4.54 -6.92 5.59
CA TYR A 32 -4.66 -5.72 4.74
C TYR A 32 -5.85 -4.85 5.12
N ARG A 33 -6.96 -5.44 5.57
CA ARG A 33 -8.10 -4.68 6.09
C ARG A 33 -7.70 -3.82 7.30
N ARG A 34 -6.85 -4.35 8.18
CA ARG A 34 -6.30 -3.59 9.31
C ARG A 34 -5.39 -2.45 8.84
N VAL A 35 -4.52 -2.72 7.86
CA VAL A 35 -3.67 -1.70 7.23
C VAL A 35 -4.51 -0.57 6.65
N LEU A 36 -5.58 -0.86 5.91
CA LEU A 36 -6.48 0.15 5.33
C LEU A 36 -7.12 1.03 6.40
N ARG A 37 -7.53 0.44 7.52
CA ARG A 37 -8.08 1.21 8.64
C ARG A 37 -7.02 2.15 9.24
N HIS A 38 -5.82 1.65 9.50
CA HIS A 38 -4.73 2.47 10.02
C HIS A 38 -4.25 3.54 9.02
N LEU A 39 -4.33 3.26 7.72
CA LEU A 39 -4.07 4.21 6.65
C LEU A 39 -5.06 5.38 6.70
N HIS A 40 -6.35 5.09 6.90
CA HIS A 40 -7.40 6.10 7.03
C HIS A 40 -7.30 6.89 8.35
N GLU A 41 -6.97 6.22 9.45
CA GLU A 41 -6.77 6.85 10.77
C GLU A 41 -5.40 7.56 10.88
N ASN A 42 -4.55 7.46 9.86
CA ASN A 42 -3.19 7.97 9.85
C ASN A 42 -2.29 7.42 10.99
N THR A 43 -2.60 6.20 11.45
CA THR A 43 -1.94 5.49 12.56
C THR A 43 -1.14 4.28 12.05
N LEU A 44 -0.51 4.42 10.88
CA LEU A 44 0.28 3.35 10.26
C LEU A 44 1.47 2.96 11.13
N SER A 45 1.54 1.67 11.46
CA SER A 45 2.69 1.08 12.15
C SER A 45 3.77 0.64 11.15
N ALA A 46 5.00 0.43 11.65
CA ALA A 46 6.09 -0.16 10.85
C ALA A 46 5.69 -1.46 10.15
N SER A 47 4.88 -2.30 10.83
CA SER A 47 4.34 -3.53 10.25
C SER A 47 3.37 -3.27 9.11
N ASP A 48 2.54 -2.21 9.21
CA ASP A 48 1.58 -1.85 8.17
C ASP A 48 2.31 -1.32 6.93
N LEU A 49 3.29 -0.43 7.14
CA LEU A 49 4.12 0.10 6.06
C LEU A 49 4.90 -1.01 5.34
N SER A 50 5.40 -2.01 6.08
CA SER A 50 6.10 -3.16 5.48
C SER A 50 5.16 -4.00 4.62
N ARG A 51 3.89 -4.16 5.01
CA ARG A 51 2.86 -4.83 4.20
C ARG A 51 2.51 -4.02 2.95
N ILE A 52 2.33 -2.71 3.09
CA ILE A 52 2.11 -1.80 1.95
C ILE A 52 3.28 -1.92 0.98
N GLN A 53 4.52 -1.90 1.46
CA GLN A 53 5.68 -2.00 0.59
C GLN A 53 5.73 -3.34 -0.14
N ASN A 54 5.48 -4.47 0.54
CA ASN A 54 5.40 -5.77 -0.11
C ASN A 54 4.31 -5.82 -1.19
N ALA A 55 3.14 -5.25 -0.93
CA ALA A 55 2.08 -5.12 -1.92
C ALA A 55 2.52 -4.29 -3.13
N LEU A 56 3.11 -3.11 -2.90
CA LEU A 56 3.59 -2.24 -3.97
C LEU A 56 4.69 -2.91 -4.80
N THR A 57 5.63 -3.61 -4.17
CA THR A 57 6.67 -4.38 -4.87
C THR A 57 6.05 -5.49 -5.73
N PHE A 58 5.02 -6.17 -5.22
CA PHE A 58 4.30 -7.20 -5.98
C PHE A 58 3.52 -6.62 -7.18
N LEU A 59 2.91 -5.45 -7.01
CA LEU A 59 2.16 -4.75 -8.05
C LEU A 59 3.05 -3.97 -9.03
N SER A 60 4.33 -3.79 -8.69
CA SER A 60 5.31 -3.07 -9.51
C SER A 60 5.35 -3.48 -10.99
N PRO A 61 5.47 -4.77 -11.33
CA PRO A 61 5.44 -5.22 -12.72
C PRO A 61 4.07 -5.02 -13.40
N LEU A 62 2.96 -5.03 -12.65
CA LEU A 62 1.60 -4.88 -13.20
C LEU A 62 1.31 -3.42 -13.60
N CYS A 63 1.81 -2.46 -12.84
CA CYS A 63 1.65 -1.05 -13.18
C CYS A 63 2.62 -0.59 -14.28
N ARG A 64 3.62 -1.40 -14.68
CA ARG A 64 4.59 -1.02 -15.74
C ARG A 64 3.92 -0.72 -17.08
N ASP A 65 2.80 -1.37 -17.37
CA ASP A 65 2.06 -1.19 -18.63
C ASP A 65 1.36 0.18 -18.70
N ASN A 66 0.95 0.73 -17.56
CA ASN A 66 0.30 2.04 -17.47
C ASN A 66 1.26 3.09 -16.89
N ARG A 67 1.79 3.96 -17.76
CA ARG A 67 2.82 4.95 -17.41
C ARG A 67 2.42 5.92 -16.29
N GLU A 68 1.13 6.29 -16.21
CA GLU A 68 0.62 7.16 -15.13
C GLU A 68 0.55 6.39 -13.80
N ALA A 69 -0.11 5.22 -13.79
CA ALA A 69 -0.18 4.38 -12.61
C ALA A 69 1.21 3.96 -12.10
N HIS A 70 2.17 3.72 -13.01
CA HIS A 70 3.56 3.47 -12.65
C HIS A 70 4.21 4.64 -11.93
N LYS A 71 3.96 5.88 -12.38
CA LYS A 71 4.51 7.10 -11.78
C LYS A 71 3.94 7.32 -10.38
N ASP A 72 2.62 7.22 -10.22
CA ASP A 72 1.96 7.34 -8.93
C ASP A 72 2.44 6.26 -7.97
N MET A 73 2.46 5.01 -8.43
CA MET A 73 2.93 3.86 -7.65
C MET A 73 4.39 4.04 -7.22
N MET A 74 5.28 4.55 -8.08
CA MET A 74 6.67 4.83 -7.72
C MET A 74 6.75 5.91 -6.62
N GLY A 75 5.92 6.96 -6.72
CA GLY A 75 5.82 8.01 -5.70
C GLY A 75 5.43 7.45 -4.34
N VAL A 76 4.36 6.66 -4.26
CA VAL A 76 3.96 6.03 -2.98
C VAL A 76 4.97 4.99 -2.51
N THR A 77 5.65 4.27 -3.41
CA THR A 77 6.70 3.31 -3.04
C THR A 77 7.87 4.00 -2.34
N LEU A 78 8.39 5.07 -2.93
CA LEU A 78 9.48 5.87 -2.35
C LEU A 78 9.07 6.47 -1.01
N LYS A 79 7.83 6.96 -0.91
CA LYS A 79 7.31 7.52 0.34
C LYS A 79 7.15 6.45 1.41
N THR A 80 6.66 5.26 1.05
CA THR A 80 6.58 4.11 1.96
C THR A 80 7.95 3.74 2.51
N ASP A 81 8.98 3.73 1.66
CA ASP A 81 10.37 3.47 2.08
C ASP A 81 10.87 4.54 3.07
N ALA A 82 10.63 5.81 2.77
CA ALA A 82 11.00 6.91 3.66
C ALA A 82 10.29 6.84 5.02
N LEU A 83 9.00 6.48 5.04
CA LEU A 83 8.24 6.29 6.27
C LEU A 83 8.75 5.08 7.08
N LEU A 84 9.08 3.98 6.41
CA LEU A 84 9.67 2.81 7.05
C LEU A 84 11.01 3.12 7.69
N ARG A 85 11.87 3.87 6.99
CA ARG A 85 13.15 4.34 7.51
C ARG A 85 12.99 5.27 8.70
N SER A 86 11.98 6.15 8.67
CA SER A 86 11.67 7.05 9.79
C SER A 86 11.01 6.34 10.97
N SER A 87 10.45 5.15 10.76
CA SER A 87 9.79 4.34 11.79
C SER A 87 10.72 3.29 12.42
N ARG A 88 11.93 3.11 11.87
CA ARG A 88 13.03 2.33 12.49
C ARG A 88 13.82 3.21 13.43
#